data_AF-A0A200QVX3-F1
#
_entry.id   AF-A0A200QVX3-F1
#
_cell.length_a   1.000
_cell.length_b   1.000
_cell.length_c   1.000
_cell.angle_alpha   90.00
_cell.angle_beta   90.00
_cell.angle_gamma   90.00
#
_symmetry.space_group_name_H-M   'P 1'
#
loop_
_entity.id
_entity.type
_entity.pdbx_description
1 polymer ?
#
loop_
_entity_poly.entity_id
_entity_poly.type
_entity_poly.pdbx_seq_one_letter_code
_entity_poly.pdbx_strand_id
1 'polypeptide(L)'
;MERFFGNAYRGDPGVPHSDPERFVNIWIGSVAFSAITFFNPYLWQLSNQYNWHDRAMLFEQHHWKKALKKRQPYKFKWNEYMDKDLRDSYYFNWPVYFP
;
A
#
# COMPACT_ATOMS: atom_id res chain seq x y z
N MET A 1 -21.10 -23.94 -3.06
CA MET A 1 -20.48 -22.68 -3.52
C MET A 1 -21.49 -21.53 -3.55
N GLU A 2 -22.66 -21.69 -4.19
CA GLU A 2 -23.66 -20.61 -4.32
C GLU A 2 -24.24 -20.07 -3.00
N ARG A 3 -24.42 -20.94 -2.00
CA ARG A 3 -25.08 -20.53 -0.74
C ARG A 3 -24.20 -19.68 0.19
N PHE A 4 -22.88 -19.83 0.11
CA PHE A 4 -21.92 -19.08 0.94
C PHE A 4 -21.39 -17.83 0.24
N PHE A 5 -21.22 -17.89 -1.08
CA PHE A 5 -20.66 -16.77 -1.86
C PHE A 5 -21.73 -15.92 -2.55
N GLY A 6 -22.96 -16.42 -2.71
CA GLY A 6 -24.01 -15.71 -3.46
C GLY A 6 -24.51 -14.41 -2.83
N ASN A 7 -24.42 -14.25 -1.50
CA ASN A 7 -24.82 -13.00 -0.83
C ASN A 7 -23.68 -11.98 -0.72
N ALA A 8 -22.42 -12.42 -0.57
CA ALA A 8 -21.27 -11.53 -0.43
C ALA A 8 -20.73 -11.03 -1.79
N TYR A 9 -20.94 -11.79 -2.86
CA TYR A 9 -20.43 -11.50 -4.21
C TYR A 9 -21.54 -11.01 -5.16
N ARG A 10 -22.66 -10.55 -4.60
CA ARG A 10 -23.82 -10.08 -5.36
C ARG A 10 -23.57 -8.67 -5.89
N GLY A 11 -22.62 -8.56 -6.82
CA GLY A 11 -22.59 -7.52 -7.84
C GLY A 11 -22.75 -6.07 -7.38
N ASP A 12 -22.33 -5.71 -6.17
CA ASP A 12 -22.19 -4.29 -5.82
C ASP A 12 -21.08 -3.74 -6.74
N PRO A 13 -21.36 -2.78 -7.63
CA PRO A 13 -20.36 -2.20 -8.51
C PRO A 13 -19.25 -1.48 -7.72
N GLY A 14 -19.41 -1.25 -6.41
CA GLY A 14 -18.36 -0.78 -5.51
C GLY A 14 -17.42 -1.87 -4.99
N VAL A 15 -17.71 -3.16 -5.20
CA VAL A 15 -16.89 -4.29 -4.73
C VAL A 15 -15.98 -4.76 -5.87
N PRO A 16 -14.65 -4.58 -5.80
CA PRO A 16 -13.72 -4.76 -6.93
C PRO A 16 -13.59 -6.18 -7.51
N HIS A 17 -14.34 -7.15 -6.99
CA HIS A 17 -14.20 -8.59 -7.25
C HIS A 17 -15.41 -9.23 -7.93
N SER A 18 -16.42 -8.44 -8.33
CA SER A 18 -17.67 -8.92 -8.96
C SER A 18 -17.60 -9.04 -10.49
N ASP A 19 -16.51 -8.62 -11.11
CA ASP A 19 -16.24 -8.75 -12.54
C ASP A 19 -15.63 -10.12 -12.87
N PRO A 20 -16.22 -10.92 -13.78
CA PRO A 20 -15.69 -12.22 -14.20
C PRO A 20 -14.22 -12.18 -14.67
N GLU A 21 -13.79 -11.11 -15.34
CA GLU A 21 -12.40 -10.96 -15.78
C GLU A 21 -11.45 -10.77 -14.59
N ARG A 22 -11.92 -10.07 -13.54
CA ARG A 22 -11.17 -9.90 -12.30
C ARG A 22 -11.15 -11.17 -11.46
N PHE A 23 -12.22 -11.95 -11.48
CA PHE A 23 -12.29 -13.22 -10.76
C PHE A 23 -11.17 -14.18 -11.17
N VAL A 24 -10.93 -14.33 -12.48
CA VAL A 24 -9.85 -15.19 -13.00
C VAL A 24 -8.48 -14.64 -12.60
N ASN A 25 -8.26 -13.33 -12.74
CA ASN A 25 -7.00 -12.69 -12.34
C ASN A 25 -6.71 -12.86 -10.84
N ILE A 26 -7.74 -12.74 -10.00
CA ILE A 26 -7.63 -12.96 -8.55
C ILE A 26 -7.29 -14.42 -8.25
N TRP A 27 -7.91 -15.37 -8.94
CA TRP A 27 -7.62 -16.80 -8.76
C TRP A 27 -6.19 -17.14 -9.16
N ILE A 28 -5.74 -16.69 -10.33
CA ILE A 28 -4.38 -16.91 -10.80
C ILE A 28 -3.38 -16.28 -9.82
N GLY A 29 -3.62 -15.04 -9.39
CA GLY A 29 -2.78 -14.37 -8.40
C GLY A 29 -2.72 -15.12 -7.07
N SER A 30 -3.85 -15.62 -6.58
CA SER A 30 -3.94 -16.38 -5.32
C SER A 30 -3.23 -17.73 -5.39
N VAL A 31 -3.38 -18.46 -6.51
CA VAL A 31 -2.71 -19.74 -6.74
C VAL A 31 -1.20 -19.54 -6.86
N ALA A 32 -0.77 -18.55 -7.64
CA ALA A 32 0.64 -18.21 -7.79
C ALA A 32 1.26 -17.81 -6.44
N PHE A 33 0.59 -16.92 -5.68
CA PHE A 33 1.04 -16.52 -4.35
C PHE A 33 1.14 -17.72 -3.38
N SER A 34 0.16 -18.63 -3.40
CA SER A 34 0.16 -19.82 -2.54
C SER A 34 1.30 -20.78 -2.88
N ALA A 35 1.54 -21.04 -4.17
CA ALA A 35 2.65 -21.88 -4.61
C ALA A 35 4.00 -21.28 -4.20
N ILE A 36 4.21 -19.98 -4.47
CA ILE A 36 5.45 -19.28 -4.10
C ILE A 36 5.63 -19.31 -2.57
N THR A 37 4.57 -19.11 -1.78
CA THR A 37 4.66 -19.16 -0.31
C THR A 37 4.96 -20.57 0.20
N PHE A 38 4.47 -21.61 -0.48
CA PHE A 38 4.77 -23.00 -0.12
C PHE A 38 6.24 -23.36 -0.34
N PHE A 39 6.85 -22.90 -1.44
CA PHE A 39 8.27 -23.13 -1.74
C PHE A 39 9.21 -22.14 -1.04
N ASN A 40 8.74 -20.93 -0.71
CA ASN A 40 9.48 -19.89 -0.02
C ASN A 40 8.65 -19.29 1.13
N PRO A 41 8.66 -19.92 2.32
CA PRO A 41 7.85 -19.49 3.46
C PRO A 41 8.32 -18.15 4.07
N TYR A 42 9.46 -17.62 3.63
CA TYR A 42 10.05 -16.38 4.11
C TYR A 42 9.83 -15.18 3.17
N LEU A 43 8.87 -15.25 2.26
CA LEU A 43 8.44 -14.11 1.43
C LEU A 43 8.20 -12.81 2.22
N TRP A 44 7.76 -12.91 3.48
CA TRP A 44 7.57 -11.77 4.37
C TRP A 44 8.87 -10.98 4.66
N GLN A 45 10.05 -11.58 4.43
CA GLN A 45 11.35 -10.91 4.55
C GLN A 45 11.62 -9.96 3.36
N LEU A 46 10.94 -10.15 2.22
CA LEU A 46 11.03 -9.22 1.08
C LEU A 46 10.32 -7.90 1.36
N SER A 47 9.36 -7.90 2.30
CA SER A 47 8.72 -6.67 2.73
C SER A 47 9.52 -6.08 3.88
N ASN A 48 10.12 -4.91 3.68
CA ASN A 48 10.55 -4.04 4.77
C ASN A 48 9.30 -3.51 5.50
N GLN A 49 8.67 -4.37 6.33
CA GLN A 49 7.42 -4.08 7.06
C GLN A 49 7.53 -2.83 7.97
N TYR A 50 8.77 -2.41 8.26
CA TYR A 50 9.10 -1.26 9.08
C TYR A 50 9.82 -0.16 8.28
N ASN A 51 9.28 0.20 7.11
CA ASN A 51 9.68 1.42 6.44
C ASN A 51 9.16 2.66 7.21
N TRP A 52 10.05 3.32 7.95
CA TRP A 52 9.73 4.56 8.68
C TRP A 52 9.25 5.68 7.74
N HIS A 53 9.83 5.79 6.55
CA HIS A 53 9.46 6.80 5.57
C HIS A 53 8.00 6.63 5.13
N ASP A 54 7.59 5.40 4.81
CA ASP A 54 6.21 5.13 4.39
C ASP A 54 5.21 5.51 5.48
N ARG A 55 5.54 5.26 6.75
CA ARG A 55 4.70 5.68 7.89
C ARG A 55 4.60 7.20 7.99
N ALA A 56 5.71 7.91 7.79
CA ALA A 56 5.71 9.37 7.79
C ALA A 56 4.89 9.95 6.62
N MET A 57 5.01 9.37 5.42
CA MET A 57 4.20 9.74 4.25
C MET A 57 2.71 9.48 4.48
N LEU A 58 2.35 8.33 5.06
CA LEU A 58 0.95 8.02 5.40
C LEU A 58 0.38 9.00 6.44
N PHE A 59 1.18 9.36 7.45
CA PHE A 59 0.79 10.36 8.44
C PHE A 59 0.53 11.72 7.77
N GLU A 60 1.43 12.17 6.89
CA GLU A 60 1.29 13.43 6.16
C GLU A 60 0.08 13.41 5.21
N GLN A 61 -0.09 12.32 4.47
CA GLN A 61 -1.23 12.10 3.57
C GLN A 61 -2.57 12.15 4.32
N HIS A 62 -2.64 11.56 5.51
CA HIS A 62 -3.85 11.60 6.34
C HIS A 62 -4.24 13.02 6.75
N HIS A 63 -3.28 13.82 7.16
CA HIS A 63 -3.51 15.22 7.54
C HIS A 63 -3.89 16.07 6.33
N TRP A 64 -3.22 15.85 5.20
CA TRP A 64 -3.57 16.49 3.93
C TRP A 64 -5.00 16.17 3.51
N LYS A 65 -5.42 14.89 3.54
CA LYS A 65 -6.80 14.48 3.23
C LYS A 65 -7.83 15.14 4.16
N LYS A 66 -7.51 15.30 5.45
CA LYS A 66 -8.37 16.03 6.40
C LYS A 66 -8.48 17.52 6.07
N ALA A 67 -7.37 18.17 5.71
CA ALA A 67 -7.37 19.58 5.29
C ALA A 67 -8.16 19.77 3.98
N LEU A 68 -7.99 18.86 3.03
CA LEU A 68 -8.72 18.86 1.75
C LEU A 68 -10.23 18.75 1.97
N LYS A 69 -10.70 17.85 2.85
CA LYS A 69 -12.12 17.74 3.23
C LYS A 69 -12.68 19.05 3.82
N LYS A 70 -11.84 19.82 4.51
CA LYS A 70 -12.19 21.13 5.08
C LYS A 70 -11.95 22.29 4.11
N ARG A 71 -11.48 22.02 2.88
CA ARG A 71 -11.04 23.03 1.89
C ARG A 71 -9.99 24.01 2.46
N GLN A 72 -9.14 23.53 3.37
CA GLN A 72 -8.07 24.31 3.98
C GLN A 72 -6.74 24.05 3.26
N PRO A 73 -5.88 25.08 3.10
CA PRO A 73 -4.54 24.87 2.59
C PRO A 73 -3.75 23.97 3.56
N TYR A 74 -2.95 23.06 3.01
CA TYR A 74 -2.07 22.19 3.77
C TYR A 74 -0.63 22.40 3.34
N LYS A 75 0.25 22.62 4.30
CA LYS A 75 1.68 22.76 4.08
C LYS A 75 2.37 21.44 4.44
N PHE A 76 3.01 20.83 3.45
CA PHE A 76 3.83 19.64 3.66
C PHE A 76 5.06 20.00 4.49
N LYS A 77 5.34 19.20 5.53
CA LYS A 77 6.38 19.45 6.52
C LYS A 77 7.54 18.47 6.42
N TRP A 78 7.39 17.36 5.68
CA TRP A 78 8.42 16.33 5.56
C TRP A 78 9.78 16.89 5.11
N ASN A 79 9.80 17.77 4.12
CA ASN A 79 11.05 18.37 3.63
C ASN A 79 11.49 19.62 4.41
N GLU A 80 10.71 20.07 5.40
CA GLU A 80 10.97 21.29 6.16
C GLU A 80 11.70 21.05 7.47
N TYR A 81 11.62 19.83 8.02
CA TYR A 81 12.30 19.51 9.27
C TYR A 81 13.80 19.20 9.06
N MET A 82 14.21 18.89 7.83
CA MET A 82 15.59 18.57 7.49
C MET A 82 16.32 19.80 6.93
N ASP A 83 17.54 20.06 7.39
CA ASP A 83 18.46 20.96 6.71
C ASP A 83 18.83 20.43 5.32
N LYS A 84 19.26 21.33 4.43
CA LYS A 84 19.55 20.97 3.02
C LYS A 84 20.52 19.80 2.92
N ASP A 85 21.62 19.83 3.68
CA ASP A 85 22.65 18.78 3.62
C ASP A 85 22.14 17.44 4.17
N LEU A 86 21.31 17.48 5.21
CA LEU A 86 20.65 16.28 5.77
C LEU A 86 19.66 15.68 4.77
N ARG A 87 18.89 16.54 4.09
CA ARG A 87 17.92 16.11 3.08
C ARG A 87 18.61 15.49 1.88
N ASP A 88 19.65 16.14 1.35
CA ASP A 88 20.35 15.69 0.16
C ASP A 88 21.08 14.35 0.44
N SER A 89 21.68 14.20 1.63
CA SER A 89 22.25 12.91 2.07
C SER A 89 21.20 11.83 2.31
N TYR A 90 20.03 12.18 2.84
CA TYR A 90 18.92 11.25 3.04
C TYR A 90 18.41 10.65 1.73
N TYR A 91 18.21 11.48 0.69
CA TYR A 91 17.78 11.01 -0.62
C TYR A 91 18.89 10.30 -1.40
N PHE A 92 20.15 10.70 -1.23
CA PHE A 92 21.29 10.00 -1.83
C PHE A 92 21.42 8.57 -1.28
N ASN A 93 21.26 8.40 0.04
CA ASN A 93 21.35 7.11 0.73
C ASN A 93 20.03 6.33 0.74
N TRP A 94 19.02 6.79 0.00
CA TRP A 94 17.70 6.17 -0.03
C TRP A 94 17.72 4.65 -0.31
N PRO A 95 18.49 4.14 -1.29
CA PRO A 95 18.55 2.70 -1.56
C PRO A 95 19.16 1.88 -0.42
N VAL A 96 19.90 2.52 0.49
CA VAL A 96 20.52 1.88 1.65
C VAL A 96 19.53 1.78 2.80
N TYR A 97 18.68 2.79 2.99
CA TYR A 97 17.64 2.80 4.02
C TYR A 97 16.41 1.95 3.65
N PHE A 98 16.15 1.82 2.35
CA PHE A 98 15.01 1.10 1.80
C PHE A 98 15.46 0.10 0.71
N PRO A 99 16.15 -0.99 1.10
CA PRO A 99 16.55 -2.06 0.18
C PRO A 99 15.37 -2.90 -0.30
#